data_AF-A0AAV8F0J3-F1
#
_entry.id   AF-A0AAV8F0J3-F1
#
_cell.length_a   1.000
_cell.length_b   1.000
_cell.length_c   1.000
_cell.angle_alpha   90.00
_cell.angle_beta   90.00
_cell.angle_gamma   90.00
#
_symmetry.space_group_name_H-M   'P 1'
#
loop_
_entity.id
_entity.type
_entity.pdbx_description
1 polymer ?
#
loop_
_entity_poly.entity_id
_entity_poly.type
_entity_poly.pdbx_seq_one_letter_code
_entity_poly.pdbx_strand_id
1 'polypeptide(L)'
;MVGAIATRRSAHLLPLLTRSGKRDQTVWYSSWTGPGSDPVPNWDCSDPSSNASSAARSNQNKLAHRLSAVIDAVNERKLPPELRGRGNAVRSETDIVNVVEQRIWHSMEEGHFENLPGKGKPLNLNTNPHADPAEDTLYRILSRNGCAPEWVELNKEIRGLISSWRLALRRAWGSDKWHEKKEALMGQMKEINNKVLRYNLIVPFGRQMFGLKWEKELDKLEENNLQ
;
A
#
# COMPACT_ATOMS: atom_id res chain seq x y z
N MET A 1 -14.85 48.03 -8.95
CA MET A 1 -14.90 47.29 -10.23
C MET A 1 -14.31 45.92 -9.97
N VAL A 2 -15.17 44.90 -10.00
CA VAL A 2 -14.92 43.53 -9.56
C VAL A 2 -14.28 42.75 -10.70
N GLY A 3 -13.18 42.03 -10.44
CA GLY A 3 -12.54 41.13 -11.40
C GLY A 3 -12.43 39.72 -10.82
N ALA A 4 -13.29 38.83 -11.29
CA ALA A 4 -13.37 37.42 -10.92
C ALA A 4 -12.32 36.58 -11.69
N ILE A 5 -11.67 35.63 -11.01
CA ILE A 5 -10.91 34.56 -11.67
C ILE A 5 -11.41 33.22 -11.13
N ALA A 6 -12.11 32.49 -12.00
CA ALA A 6 -12.67 31.17 -11.73
C ALA A 6 -11.59 30.09 -11.83
N THR A 7 -11.47 29.27 -10.78
CA THR A 7 -10.59 28.09 -10.75
C THR A 7 -11.38 26.84 -11.15
N ARG A 8 -10.97 26.16 -12.23
CA ARG A 8 -11.56 24.88 -12.67
C ARG A 8 -10.63 23.73 -12.26
N ARG A 9 -11.03 22.96 -11.25
CA ARG A 9 -10.37 21.69 -10.85
C ARG A 9 -11.07 20.54 -11.58
N SER A 10 -10.35 19.82 -12.45
CA SER A 10 -10.79 18.52 -12.99
C SER A 10 -10.07 17.39 -12.25
N ALA A 11 -10.86 16.54 -11.59
CA ALA A 11 -10.45 15.29 -10.99
C ALA A 11 -10.61 14.17 -12.01
N HIS A 12 -9.60 13.30 -12.15
CA HIS A 12 -9.73 12.02 -12.84
C HIS A 12 -9.17 10.88 -11.98
N LEU A 13 -9.91 9.80 -12.03
CA LEU A 13 -9.92 8.62 -11.18
C LEU A 13 -8.78 7.66 -11.53
N LEU A 14 -8.17 7.05 -10.52
CA LEU A 14 -7.25 5.92 -10.66
C LEU A 14 -8.05 4.60 -10.68
N PRO A 15 -7.84 3.68 -11.64
CA PRO A 15 -8.39 2.33 -11.57
C PRO A 15 -7.47 1.42 -10.73
N LEU A 16 -8.12 0.63 -9.86
CA LEU A 16 -7.54 -0.45 -9.07
C LEU A 16 -7.11 -1.60 -9.98
N LEU A 17 -5.83 -1.98 -9.96
CA LEU A 17 -5.33 -3.17 -10.66
C LEU A 17 -5.13 -4.32 -9.65
N THR A 18 -5.91 -5.38 -9.82
CA THR A 18 -5.79 -6.66 -9.13
C THR A 18 -4.49 -7.37 -9.53
N ARG A 19 -3.62 -7.59 -8.53
CA ARG A 19 -2.33 -8.28 -8.64
C ARG A 19 -2.55 -9.80 -8.77
N SER A 20 -2.44 -10.34 -9.98
CA SER A 20 -2.30 -11.78 -10.22
C SER A 20 -0.84 -12.17 -10.01
N GLY A 21 -0.52 -12.77 -8.86
CA GLY A 21 0.80 -13.27 -8.52
C GLY A 21 1.00 -14.71 -8.97
N LYS A 22 1.77 -14.93 -10.04
CA LYS A 22 2.43 -16.21 -10.27
C LYS A 22 3.61 -16.30 -9.29
N ARG A 23 3.55 -17.31 -8.41
CA ARG A 23 4.63 -17.68 -7.49
C ARG A 23 5.61 -18.55 -8.27
N ASP A 24 6.73 -17.97 -8.69
CA ASP A 24 7.90 -18.76 -9.09
C ASP A 24 8.53 -19.33 -7.83
N GLN A 25 8.37 -20.64 -7.64
CA GLN A 25 9.12 -21.41 -6.65
C GLN A 25 10.32 -22.04 -7.37
N THR A 26 11.46 -21.36 -7.33
CA THR A 26 12.77 -21.98 -7.61
C THR A 26 13.36 -22.44 -6.29
N VAL A 27 13.08 -23.71 -5.96
CA VAL A 27 13.75 -24.41 -4.86
C VAL A 27 15.11 -24.89 -5.37
N TRP A 28 16.16 -24.42 -4.71
CA TRP A 28 17.49 -24.98 -4.85
C TRP A 28 17.53 -26.35 -4.16
N TYR A 29 17.93 -27.39 -4.87
CA TYR A 29 18.61 -28.52 -4.25
C TYR A 29 19.79 -28.96 -5.10
N SER A 30 20.96 -28.82 -4.49
CA SER A 30 22.24 -29.29 -4.98
C SER A 30 22.29 -30.82 -4.90
N SER A 31 22.79 -31.43 -5.99
CA SER A 31 23.71 -32.57 -6.02
C SER A 31 23.39 -33.79 -5.17
N TRP A 32 22.94 -34.89 -5.81
CA TRP A 32 23.53 -36.23 -5.65
C TRP A 32 23.29 -37.04 -6.95
N THR A 33 24.38 -37.49 -7.55
CA THR A 33 24.45 -38.31 -8.77
C THR A 33 24.46 -39.80 -8.45
N GLY A 34 23.66 -40.60 -9.17
CA GLY A 34 23.75 -42.06 -9.21
C GLY A 34 23.41 -42.57 -10.62
N PRO A 35 24.07 -43.63 -11.13
CA PRO A 35 24.08 -43.95 -12.55
C PRO A 35 22.92 -44.87 -12.93
N GLY A 36 22.19 -44.51 -13.98
CA GLY A 36 21.12 -45.33 -14.55
C GLY A 36 20.57 -44.65 -15.79
N SER A 37 20.95 -45.19 -16.95
CA SER A 37 20.56 -44.79 -18.30
C SER A 37 19.05 -44.86 -18.53
N ASP A 38 18.44 -43.79 -19.07
CA ASP A 38 17.35 -43.84 -20.06
C ASP A 38 17.23 -42.47 -20.78
N PRO A 39 17.01 -42.42 -22.11
CA PRO A 39 17.01 -41.18 -22.88
C PRO A 39 15.65 -40.46 -22.86
N VAL A 40 15.67 -39.14 -22.59
CA VAL A 40 14.50 -38.25 -22.68
C VAL A 40 14.23 -37.84 -24.14
N PRO A 41 12.96 -37.77 -24.60
CA PRO A 41 12.65 -37.35 -25.98
C PRO A 41 12.81 -35.83 -26.16
N ASN A 42 13.58 -35.43 -27.18
CA ASN A 42 13.71 -34.06 -27.65
C ASN A 42 12.43 -33.63 -28.40
N TRP A 43 11.73 -32.61 -27.89
CA TRP A 43 10.63 -31.96 -28.62
C TRP A 43 11.20 -30.76 -29.38
N ASP A 44 11.70 -30.98 -30.59
CA ASP A 44 11.97 -29.89 -31.52
C ASP A 44 10.69 -29.58 -32.30
N CYS A 45 10.01 -28.49 -31.94
CA CYS A 45 8.95 -27.90 -32.77
C CYS A 45 9.51 -26.65 -33.46
N SER A 46 10.12 -26.86 -34.63
CA SER A 46 10.34 -25.78 -35.59
C SER A 46 9.05 -25.55 -36.38
N ASP A 47 8.43 -24.38 -36.21
CA ASP A 47 7.25 -23.96 -36.97
C ASP A 47 7.56 -22.63 -37.71
N PRO A 48 7.57 -22.59 -39.06
CA PRO A 48 7.95 -21.40 -39.81
C PRO A 48 6.71 -20.58 -40.21
N SER A 49 6.28 -19.68 -39.32
CA SER A 49 5.35 -18.59 -39.69
C SER A 49 5.39 -17.46 -38.65
N SER A 50 6.26 -16.47 -38.82
CA SER A 50 6.37 -15.37 -37.85
C SER A 50 6.80 -14.02 -38.46
N ASN A 51 5.99 -13.43 -39.35
CA ASN A 51 6.22 -12.04 -39.78
C ASN A 51 5.11 -11.04 -39.45
N ALA A 52 3.97 -11.46 -38.88
CA ALA A 52 2.91 -10.51 -38.42
C ALA A 52 2.95 -10.23 -36.90
N SER A 53 3.55 -11.11 -36.09
CA SER A 53 3.59 -11.01 -34.63
C SER A 53 4.78 -10.20 -34.09
N SER A 54 5.80 -9.93 -34.91
CA SER A 54 7.02 -9.21 -34.51
C SER A 54 6.78 -7.70 -34.31
N ALA A 55 5.95 -7.06 -35.14
CA ALA A 55 5.64 -5.63 -35.05
C ALA A 55 4.80 -5.28 -33.81
N ALA A 56 3.79 -6.09 -33.49
CA ALA A 56 2.97 -5.93 -32.29
C ALA A 56 3.79 -6.17 -31.01
N ARG A 57 4.67 -7.19 -31.00
CA ARG A 57 5.63 -7.44 -29.91
C ARG A 57 6.63 -6.29 -29.75
N SER A 58 7.13 -5.72 -30.85
CA SER A 58 8.03 -4.55 -30.83
C SER A 58 7.37 -3.33 -30.18
N ASN A 59 6.11 -3.02 -30.52
CA ASN A 59 5.39 -1.90 -29.89
C ASN A 59 5.09 -2.15 -28.41
N GLN A 60 4.73 -3.38 -28.02
CA GLN A 60 4.57 -3.74 -26.61
C GLN A 60 5.89 -3.61 -25.83
N ASN A 61 7.02 -4.02 -26.41
CA ASN A 61 8.34 -3.87 -25.79
C ASN A 61 8.75 -2.41 -25.65
N LYS A 62 8.43 -1.54 -26.62
CA LYS A 62 8.64 -0.09 -26.52
C LYS A 62 7.80 0.53 -25.40
N LEU A 63 6.54 0.14 -25.27
CA LEU A 63 5.67 0.60 -24.18
C LEU A 63 6.19 0.12 -22.82
N ALA A 64 6.59 -1.14 -22.71
CA ALA A 64 7.19 -1.69 -21.49
C ALA A 64 8.48 -0.95 -21.09
N HIS A 65 9.37 -0.68 -22.05
CA HIS A 65 10.60 0.09 -21.81
C HIS A 65 10.31 1.53 -21.38
N ARG A 66 9.29 2.18 -21.98
CA ARG A 66 8.86 3.53 -21.57
C ARG A 66 8.28 3.54 -20.16
N LEU A 67 7.46 2.55 -19.82
CA LEU A 67 6.92 2.41 -18.46
C LEU A 67 8.03 2.13 -17.45
N SER A 68 8.97 1.24 -17.78
CA SER A 68 10.15 0.98 -16.95
C SER A 68 10.95 2.25 -16.72
N ALA A 69 11.30 2.98 -17.79
CA ALA A 69 12.07 4.22 -17.68
C ALA A 69 11.39 5.28 -16.81
N VAL A 70 10.05 5.39 -16.87
CA VAL A 70 9.29 6.31 -16.00
C VAL A 70 9.32 5.83 -14.54
N ILE A 71 9.14 4.53 -14.30
CA ILE A 71 9.18 3.94 -12.95
C ILE A 71 10.59 4.12 -12.35
N ASP A 72 11.63 3.83 -13.13
CA ASP A 72 13.02 4.01 -12.74
C ASP A 72 13.30 5.46 -12.40
N ALA A 73 12.93 6.42 -13.26
CA ALA A 73 13.12 7.85 -12.99
C ALA A 73 12.42 8.34 -11.71
N VAL A 74 11.22 7.83 -11.40
CA VAL A 74 10.52 8.13 -10.15
C VAL A 74 11.27 7.54 -8.94
N ASN A 75 11.76 6.31 -9.07
CA ASN A 75 12.54 5.64 -8.04
C ASN A 75 13.91 6.31 -7.81
N GLU A 76 14.61 6.74 -8.86
CA GLU A 76 15.86 7.52 -8.78
C GLU A 76 15.70 8.78 -7.92
N ARG A 77 14.56 9.48 -8.05
CA ARG A 77 14.30 10.72 -7.28
C ARG A 77 14.21 10.46 -5.77
N LYS A 78 13.83 9.24 -5.36
CA LYS A 78 13.76 8.85 -3.94
C LYS A 78 15.12 8.44 -3.37
N LEU A 79 16.11 8.18 -4.24
CA LEU A 79 17.42 7.75 -3.81
C LEU A 79 18.31 8.92 -3.36
N PRO A 80 19.28 8.63 -2.48
CA PRO A 80 20.45 9.45 -2.23
C PRO A 80 21.08 9.93 -3.55
N PRO A 81 21.48 11.21 -3.70
CA PRO A 81 22.15 11.71 -4.91
C PRO A 81 23.33 10.85 -5.37
N GLU A 82 24.04 10.22 -4.45
CA GLU A 82 25.18 9.32 -4.66
C GLU A 82 24.80 8.03 -5.41
N LEU A 83 23.51 7.66 -5.38
CA LEU A 83 22.95 6.46 -6.02
C LEU A 83 22.12 6.77 -7.28
N ARG A 84 22.05 8.03 -7.71
CA ARG A 84 21.24 8.47 -8.85
C ARG A 84 21.97 8.29 -10.18
N GLY A 85 21.24 7.86 -11.21
CA GLY A 85 21.71 7.91 -12.61
C GLY A 85 22.59 6.75 -13.07
N ARG A 86 22.74 5.70 -12.24
CA ARG A 86 23.46 4.48 -12.61
C ARG A 86 22.52 3.55 -13.38
N GLY A 87 22.38 3.78 -14.68
CA GLY A 87 21.53 2.96 -15.56
C GLY A 87 22.01 1.51 -15.63
N ASN A 88 21.11 0.56 -15.35
CA ASN A 88 21.25 -0.90 -15.56
C ASN A 88 22.03 -1.76 -14.54
N ALA A 89 22.41 -1.28 -13.35
CA ALA A 89 22.79 -2.21 -12.29
C ALA A 89 21.54 -2.63 -11.53
N VAL A 90 21.24 -3.93 -11.47
CA VAL A 90 20.56 -4.46 -10.28
C VAL A 90 21.35 -3.91 -9.11
N ARG A 91 20.78 -2.95 -8.39
CA ARG A 91 21.47 -2.33 -7.25
C ARG A 91 21.78 -3.45 -6.30
N SER A 92 23.05 -3.79 -6.18
CA SER A 92 23.44 -4.78 -5.19
C SER A 92 23.15 -4.18 -3.83
N GLU A 93 22.64 -5.00 -2.93
CA GLU A 93 22.43 -4.62 -1.54
C GLU A 93 23.68 -3.95 -0.94
N THR A 94 24.87 -4.40 -1.38
CA THR A 94 26.17 -3.84 -1.01
C THR A 94 26.35 -2.37 -1.39
N ASP A 95 25.86 -1.91 -2.55
CA ASP A 95 26.00 -0.51 -2.96
C ASP A 95 25.17 0.41 -2.07
N ILE A 96 23.97 -0.03 -1.69
CA ILE A 96 23.09 0.70 -0.78
C ILE A 96 23.72 0.78 0.61
N VAL A 97 24.21 -0.36 1.13
CA VAL A 97 24.89 -0.43 2.43
C VAL A 97 26.09 0.51 2.46
N ASN A 98 26.94 0.53 1.43
CA ASN A 98 28.13 1.39 1.39
C ASN A 98 27.77 2.88 1.47
N VAL A 99 26.74 3.33 0.74
CA VAL A 99 26.30 4.74 0.79
C VAL A 99 25.69 5.09 2.16
N VAL A 100 24.96 4.16 2.76
CA VAL A 100 24.41 4.34 4.11
C VAL A 100 25.54 4.47 5.14
N GLU A 101 26.53 3.58 5.10
CA GLU A 101 27.70 3.61 5.98
C GLU A 101 28.48 4.92 5.85
N GLN A 102 28.79 5.35 4.63
CA GLN A 102 29.49 6.62 4.39
C GLN A 102 28.75 7.82 5.00
N ARG A 103 27.43 7.84 4.90
CA ARG A 103 26.60 8.91 5.51
C ARG A 103 26.59 8.85 7.02
N ILE A 104 26.57 7.64 7.61
CA ILE A 104 26.66 7.47 9.06
C ILE A 104 28.02 7.97 9.56
N TRP A 105 29.11 7.61 8.89
CA TRP A 105 30.46 8.10 9.20
C TRP A 105 30.55 9.62 9.14
N HIS A 106 30.09 10.23 8.05
CA HIS A 106 30.10 11.68 7.91
C HIS A 106 29.27 12.35 9.03
N SER A 107 28.10 11.79 9.36
CA SER A 107 27.26 12.30 10.44
C SER A 107 27.91 12.17 11.83
N MET A 108 28.76 11.15 12.03
CA MET A 108 29.55 10.98 13.26
C MET A 108 30.67 12.02 13.34
N GLU A 109 31.40 12.27 12.25
CA GLU A 109 32.45 13.29 12.18
C GLU A 109 31.91 14.70 12.39
N GLU A 110 30.74 15.02 11.84
CA GLU A 110 30.04 16.29 12.02
C GLU A 110 29.42 16.45 13.42
N GLY A 111 29.48 15.41 14.26
CA GLY A 111 28.94 15.46 15.62
C GLY A 111 27.41 15.50 15.70
N HIS A 112 26.69 15.10 14.64
CA HIS A 112 25.22 15.09 14.63
C HIS A 112 24.61 14.22 15.74
N PHE A 113 25.35 13.23 16.23
CA PHE A 113 24.94 12.35 17.35
C PHE A 113 25.30 12.91 18.73
N GLU A 114 26.05 14.02 18.82
CA GLU A 114 26.50 14.55 20.10
C GLU A 114 25.41 15.29 20.87
N ASN A 115 24.54 16.01 20.16
CA ASN A 115 23.53 16.88 20.74
C ASN A 115 22.10 16.31 20.62
N LEU A 116 21.98 14.98 20.74
CA LEU A 116 20.67 14.31 20.68
C LEU A 116 19.83 14.58 21.93
N PRO A 117 18.52 14.86 21.78
CA PRO A 117 17.62 15.06 22.91
C PRO A 117 17.55 13.78 23.75
N GLY A 118 18.05 13.85 24.99
CA GLY A 118 18.05 12.72 25.93
C GLY A 118 19.35 11.93 26.01
N LYS A 119 20.41 12.31 25.30
CA LYS A 119 21.75 11.74 25.49
C LYS A 119 22.17 11.85 26.96
N GLY A 120 22.62 10.74 27.55
CA GLY A 120 23.06 10.67 28.95
C GLY A 120 21.95 10.67 30.01
N LYS A 121 20.68 10.77 29.63
CA LYS A 121 19.56 10.67 30.58
C LYS A 121 19.14 9.19 30.77
N PRO A 122 18.74 8.78 31.98
CA PRO A 122 18.24 7.42 32.20
C PRO A 122 17.00 7.16 31.34
N LEU A 123 16.90 5.95 30.80
CA LEU A 123 15.77 5.55 29.99
C LEU A 123 14.51 5.42 30.85
N ASN A 124 13.41 6.03 30.41
CA ASN A 124 12.11 5.84 31.04
C ASN A 124 11.58 4.42 30.72
N LEU A 125 11.67 3.53 31.71
CA LEU A 125 11.17 2.14 31.63
C LEU A 125 9.70 2.00 32.04
N ASN A 126 8.95 3.11 32.10
CA ASN A 126 7.52 3.04 32.40
C ASN A 126 6.80 2.33 31.24
N THR A 127 6.13 1.22 31.57
CA THR A 127 5.38 0.38 30.63
C THR A 127 3.90 0.69 30.75
N ASN A 128 3.21 0.88 29.63
CA ASN A 128 1.77 1.06 29.66
C ASN A 128 1.09 -0.27 30.05
N PRO A 129 0.35 -0.34 31.17
CA PRO A 129 -0.32 -1.56 31.62
C PRO A 129 -1.43 -2.03 30.67
N HIS A 130 -1.87 -1.17 29.75
CA HIS A 130 -2.88 -1.48 28.74
C HIS A 130 -2.29 -1.84 27.36
N ALA A 131 -0.98 -1.78 27.21
CA ALA A 131 -0.27 -2.22 26.01
C ALA A 131 0.36 -3.60 26.24
N ASP A 132 0.48 -4.39 25.18
CA ASP A 132 1.32 -5.57 25.21
C ASP A 132 2.78 -5.14 25.48
N PRO A 133 3.48 -5.73 26.47
CA PRO A 133 4.89 -5.46 26.72
C PRO A 133 5.78 -5.56 25.47
N ALA A 134 5.43 -6.44 24.52
CA ALA A 134 6.15 -6.58 23.25
C ALA A 134 5.96 -5.37 22.31
N GLU A 135 4.82 -4.67 22.40
CA GLU A 135 4.45 -3.55 21.53
C GLU A 135 4.61 -2.18 22.20
N ASP A 136 4.75 -2.12 23.53
CA ASP A 136 4.83 -0.88 24.31
C ASP A 136 5.95 0.06 23.82
N THR A 137 7.13 -0.50 23.53
CA THR A 137 8.26 0.29 23.02
C THR A 137 7.95 0.90 21.66
N LEU A 138 7.30 0.15 20.77
CA LEU A 138 6.86 0.65 19.46
C LEU A 138 5.85 1.79 19.63
N TYR A 139 4.81 1.59 20.44
CA TYR A 139 3.79 2.62 20.68
C TYR A 139 4.36 3.89 21.33
N ARG A 140 5.34 3.74 22.22
CA ARG A 140 6.05 4.87 22.83
C ARG A 140 6.88 5.65 21.82
N ILE A 141 7.57 4.98 20.92
CA ILE A 141 8.34 5.64 19.84
C ILE A 141 7.39 6.39 18.92
N LEU A 142 6.30 5.75 18.48
CA LEU A 142 5.32 6.36 17.59
C LEU A 142 4.70 7.62 18.23
N SER A 143 4.25 7.51 19.49
CA SER A 143 3.66 8.62 20.24
C SER A 143 4.62 9.80 20.40
N ARG A 144 5.90 9.55 20.72
CA ARG A 144 6.93 10.61 20.82
C ARG A 144 7.15 11.35 19.51
N ASN A 145 6.94 10.69 18.37
CA ASN A 145 7.07 11.29 17.04
C ASN A 145 5.74 11.87 16.51
N GLY A 146 4.66 11.82 17.30
CA GLY A 146 3.34 12.25 16.85
C GLY A 146 2.71 11.35 15.78
N CYS A 147 3.25 10.15 15.59
CA CYS A 147 2.75 9.14 14.65
C CYS A 147 1.84 8.16 15.38
N ALA A 148 0.81 7.65 14.69
CA ALA A 148 -0.03 6.58 15.20
C ALA A 148 0.25 5.26 14.45
N PRO A 149 0.02 4.10 15.08
CA PRO A 149 0.02 2.82 14.37
C PRO A 149 -0.99 2.83 13.21
N GLU A 150 -0.68 2.11 12.14
CA GLU A 150 -1.53 2.04 10.93
C GLU A 150 -3.00 1.70 11.27
N TRP A 151 -3.22 0.75 12.18
CA TRP A 151 -4.57 0.35 12.56
C TRP A 151 -5.36 1.46 13.29
N VAL A 152 -4.69 2.35 14.03
CA VAL A 152 -5.33 3.50 14.68
C VAL A 152 -5.81 4.50 13.64
N GLU A 153 -4.97 4.78 12.65
CA GLU A 153 -5.30 5.69 11.54
C GLU A 153 -6.45 5.12 10.71
N LEU A 154 -6.37 3.83 10.37
CA LEU A 154 -7.39 3.12 9.60
C LEU A 154 -8.75 3.10 10.34
N ASN A 155 -8.76 2.89 11.66
CA ASN A 155 -9.98 2.96 12.46
C ASN A 155 -10.63 4.36 12.40
N LYS A 156 -9.82 5.42 12.51
CA LYS A 156 -10.30 6.81 12.40
C LYS A 156 -10.89 7.07 11.02
N GLU A 157 -10.23 6.59 9.97
CA GLU A 157 -10.71 6.69 8.59
C GLU A 157 -12.06 5.97 8.40
N ILE A 158 -12.14 4.70 8.83
CA ILE A 158 -13.38 3.89 8.73
C ILE A 158 -14.53 4.59 9.44
N ARG A 159 -14.33 5.09 10.67
CA ARG A 159 -15.37 5.81 11.42
C ARG A 159 -15.83 7.07 10.70
N GLY A 160 -14.91 7.82 10.10
CA GLY A 160 -15.22 8.98 9.27
C GLY A 160 -16.06 8.61 8.05
N LEU A 161 -15.67 7.56 7.32
CA LEU A 161 -16.39 7.06 6.15
C LEU A 161 -17.79 6.54 6.50
N ILE A 162 -17.94 5.80 7.60
CA ILE A 162 -19.26 5.34 8.06
C ILE A 162 -20.17 6.54 8.37
N SER A 163 -19.63 7.57 9.02
CA SER A 163 -20.41 8.76 9.40
C SER A 163 -20.88 9.54 8.17
N SER A 164 -19.99 9.75 7.19
CA SER A 164 -20.35 10.42 5.94
C SER A 164 -21.31 9.60 5.09
N TRP A 165 -21.13 8.28 5.04
CA TRP A 165 -22.03 7.35 4.35
C TRP A 165 -23.43 7.34 4.96
N ARG A 166 -23.55 7.28 6.30
CA ARG A 166 -24.85 7.38 7.00
C ARG A 166 -25.56 8.70 6.71
N LEU A 167 -24.82 9.81 6.67
CA LEU A 167 -25.39 11.12 6.32
C LEU A 167 -25.87 11.16 4.87
N ALA A 168 -25.10 10.58 3.94
CA ALA A 168 -25.49 10.47 2.54
C ALA A 168 -26.72 9.58 2.36
N LEU A 169 -26.79 8.46 3.09
CA LEU A 169 -27.95 7.56 3.12
C LEU A 169 -29.21 8.28 3.59
N ARG A 170 -29.14 9.00 4.72
CA ARG A 170 -30.28 9.78 5.24
C ARG A 170 -30.76 10.85 4.26
N ARG A 171 -29.85 11.50 3.52
CA ARG A 171 -30.20 12.51 2.49
C ARG A 171 -30.76 11.89 1.21
N ALA A 172 -30.39 10.66 0.90
CA ALA A 172 -30.88 9.96 -0.29
C ALA A 172 -32.26 9.34 -0.05
N TRP A 173 -32.55 8.95 1.20
CA TRP A 173 -33.82 8.39 1.61
C TRP A 173 -34.98 9.35 1.29
N GLY A 174 -36.01 8.87 0.61
CA GLY A 174 -37.16 9.67 0.18
C GLY A 174 -36.91 10.61 -1.01
N SER A 175 -35.76 10.52 -1.68
CA SER A 175 -35.47 11.30 -2.90
C SER A 175 -36.01 10.58 -4.16
N ASP A 176 -36.50 11.35 -5.15
CA ASP A 176 -36.93 10.82 -6.46
C ASP A 176 -35.87 9.94 -7.16
N LYS A 177 -34.58 10.22 -6.92
CA LYS A 177 -33.45 9.46 -7.49
C LYS A 177 -32.91 8.39 -6.54
N TRP A 178 -33.76 7.81 -5.70
CA TRP A 178 -33.37 6.77 -4.75
C TRP A 178 -32.67 5.59 -5.43
N HIS A 179 -33.18 5.11 -6.56
CA HIS A 179 -32.64 3.94 -7.25
C HIS A 179 -31.22 4.14 -7.81
N GLU A 180 -30.85 5.35 -8.20
CA GLU A 180 -29.48 5.65 -8.63
C GLU A 180 -28.55 5.79 -7.42
N LYS A 181 -29.03 6.49 -6.39
CA LYS A 181 -28.25 6.72 -5.15
C LYS A 181 -28.04 5.46 -4.34
N LYS A 182 -29.01 4.53 -4.32
CA LYS A 182 -28.89 3.25 -3.57
C LYS A 182 -27.72 2.42 -4.09
N GLU A 183 -27.53 2.33 -5.41
CA GLU A 183 -26.46 1.53 -6.02
C GLU A 183 -25.10 2.13 -5.68
N ALA A 184 -24.98 3.46 -5.76
CA ALA A 184 -23.77 4.17 -5.35
C ALA A 184 -23.48 3.97 -3.85
N LEU A 185 -24.50 4.04 -2.99
CA LEU A 185 -24.37 3.83 -1.54
C LEU A 185 -24.01 2.38 -1.20
N MET A 186 -24.53 1.39 -1.92
CA MET A 186 -24.14 -0.01 -1.79
C MET A 186 -22.68 -0.22 -2.19
N GLY A 187 -22.22 0.44 -3.26
CA GLY A 187 -20.80 0.44 -3.66
C GLY A 187 -19.90 1.02 -2.57
N GLN A 188 -20.28 2.17 -2.00
CA GLN A 188 -19.55 2.80 -0.89
C GLN A 188 -19.52 1.92 0.36
N MET A 189 -20.63 1.27 0.70
CA MET A 189 -20.70 0.34 1.83
C MET A 189 -19.75 -0.84 1.65
N LYS A 190 -19.67 -1.42 0.44
CA LYS A 190 -18.72 -2.50 0.12
C LYS A 190 -17.27 -2.05 0.32
N GLU A 191 -16.93 -0.84 -0.12
CA GLU A 191 -15.59 -0.28 0.07
C GLU A 191 -15.25 -0.08 1.55
N ILE A 192 -16.20 0.43 2.34
CA ILE A 192 -16.03 0.52 3.80
C ILE A 192 -15.82 -0.87 4.39
N ASN A 193 -16.59 -1.87 3.98
CA ASN A 193 -16.45 -3.24 4.48
C ASN A 193 -15.10 -3.89 4.10
N ASN A 194 -14.55 -3.58 2.94
CA ASN A 194 -13.18 -4.00 2.58
C ASN A 194 -12.14 -3.40 3.53
N LYS A 195 -12.30 -2.13 3.91
CA LYS A 195 -11.42 -1.47 4.89
C LYS A 195 -11.59 -2.07 6.30
N VAL A 196 -12.82 -2.35 6.71
CA VAL A 196 -13.13 -3.07 7.96
C VAL A 196 -12.45 -4.44 7.97
N LEU A 197 -12.49 -5.18 6.87
CA LEU A 197 -11.80 -6.46 6.75
C LEU A 197 -10.29 -6.28 6.89
N ARG A 198 -9.69 -5.33 6.17
CA ARG A 198 -8.26 -5.02 6.31
C ARG A 198 -7.89 -4.68 7.75
N TYR A 199 -8.69 -3.84 8.40
CA TYR A 199 -8.51 -3.49 9.81
C TYR A 199 -8.56 -4.74 10.71
N ASN A 200 -9.55 -5.62 10.52
CA ASN A 200 -9.69 -6.84 11.31
C ASN A 200 -8.52 -7.82 11.16
N LEU A 201 -7.83 -7.78 10.01
CA LEU A 201 -6.66 -8.62 9.73
C LEU A 201 -5.38 -8.08 10.37
N ILE A 202 -5.31 -6.77 10.67
CA ILE A 202 -4.09 -6.15 11.24
C ILE A 202 -4.19 -5.95 12.76
N VAL A 203 -5.39 -5.94 13.33
CA VAL A 203 -5.55 -5.72 14.77
C VAL A 203 -5.44 -7.02 15.58
N PRO A 204 -4.91 -6.95 16.82
CA PRO A 204 -4.99 -8.04 17.76
C PRO A 204 -6.45 -8.48 18.00
N PHE A 205 -6.63 -9.77 18.27
CA PHE A 205 -7.93 -10.34 18.61
C PHE A 205 -8.59 -9.58 19.77
N GLY A 206 -9.90 -9.39 19.69
CA GLY A 206 -10.69 -8.61 20.66
C GLY A 206 -10.83 -7.10 20.35
N ARG A 207 -10.08 -6.56 19.38
CA ARG A 207 -10.21 -5.17 18.90
C ARG A 207 -10.85 -5.03 17.51
N GLN A 208 -11.38 -6.14 17.00
CA GLN A 208 -12.03 -6.23 15.68
C GLN A 208 -13.38 -5.51 15.65
N MET A 209 -13.83 -5.16 14.45
CA MET A 209 -15.09 -4.45 14.19
C MET A 209 -15.98 -5.23 13.24
N PHE A 210 -17.29 -5.03 13.39
CA PHE A 210 -18.28 -5.57 12.47
C PHE A 210 -18.44 -4.66 11.25
N GLY A 211 -18.57 -5.28 10.08
CA GLY A 211 -18.93 -4.58 8.84
C GLY A 211 -20.36 -4.05 8.88
N LEU A 212 -20.63 -3.09 8.01
CA LEU A 212 -21.98 -2.57 7.77
C LEU A 212 -22.83 -3.60 7.03
N LYS A 213 -24.10 -3.71 7.43
CA LYS A 213 -25.12 -4.49 6.76
C LYS A 213 -26.22 -3.54 6.28
N TRP A 214 -26.62 -3.68 5.01
CA TRP A 214 -27.58 -2.76 4.38
C TRP A 214 -28.93 -2.75 5.11
N GLU A 215 -29.55 -3.93 5.28
CA GLU A 215 -30.85 -4.11 5.96
C GLU A 215 -30.86 -3.45 7.34
N LYS A 216 -29.88 -3.79 8.19
CA LYS A 216 -29.76 -3.23 9.54
C LYS A 216 -29.64 -1.71 9.60
N GLU A 217 -29.09 -1.09 8.56
CA GLU A 217 -28.96 0.37 8.52
C GLU A 217 -30.24 1.04 7.96
N LEU A 218 -31.04 0.31 7.17
CA LEU A 218 -32.37 0.76 6.77
C LEU A 218 -33.37 0.65 7.94
N ASP A 219 -33.37 -0.46 8.67
CA ASP A 219 -34.24 -0.67 9.84
C ASP A 219 -34.06 0.49 10.85
N LYS A 220 -32.80 0.86 11.12
CA LYS A 220 -32.46 2.00 11.98
C LYS A 220 -33.00 3.32 11.45
N LEU A 221 -33.06 3.51 10.14
CA LEU A 221 -33.60 4.76 9.56
C LEU A 221 -35.11 4.81 9.68
N GLU A 222 -35.79 3.69 9.52
CA GLU A 222 -37.24 3.57 9.73
C GLU A 222 -37.59 3.85 11.20
N GLU A 223 -36.89 3.21 12.14
CA GLU A 223 -37.07 3.44 13.59
C GLU A 223 -36.86 4.91 13.99
N ASN A 224 -35.82 5.56 13.45
CA ASN A 224 -35.52 6.96 13.76
C ASN A 224 -36.46 7.98 13.09
N ASN A 225 -37.23 7.60 12.07
CA ASN A 225 -38.25 8.46 11.44
C ASN A 225 -39.63 8.29 12.09
N LEU A 226 -39.82 7.25 12.91
CA LEU A 226 -41.05 6.96 13.65
C LEU A 226 -41.10 7.62 15.05
N GLN A 227 -40.00 8.25 15.49
CA GLN A 227 -39.90 9.05 16.72
C GLN A 227 -39.94 10.55 16.41
#